data_AF-A0A2H0ULM1-F1
#
_entry.id   AF-A0A2H0ULM1-F1
#
_cell.length_a   1.000
_cell.length_b   1.000
_cell.length_c   1.000
_cell.angle_alpha   90.00
_cell.angle_beta   90.00
_cell.angle_gamma   90.00
#
_symmetry.space_group_name_H-M   'P 1'
#
loop_
_entity.id
_entity.type
_entity.pdbx_description
1 polymer ?
#
loop_
_entity_poly.entity_id
_entity_poly.type
_entity_poly.pdbx_seq_one_letter_code
_entity_poly.pdbx_strand_id
1 'polypeptide(L)'
;MPKVGGWKKGEIAVRNFILFFGTLALCFGLVSGVMELRADPNDMVEVGDLKVSDIAFSIDGVPDYSGMMLESGQKGLVISMTQKLSRFPVLSLQKGPMCVGFIDPSLVTVDGWNFKAQIPTRFCDKSIPVSGYPATFSAVGHRMAFGPKTDLHGWRSYEEVVAHTPKYLMEASDYSTDGASLSRMVGCRESVVVNIYFGSWCPFCSAVMHKTIRTVYDLQQMGANQISFHFYGVKHTPKWWEDRELVAHNIRKLIGGAVYINGQRVGVLQGNDFLTPEVSFARYVH
;
A
#
# COMPACT_ATOMS: atom_id res chain seq x y z
N MET A 1 -22.54 21.34 -23.64
CA MET A 1 -23.19 20.19 -22.98
C MET A 1 -23.17 18.98 -23.91
N PRO A 2 -22.23 18.03 -23.77
CA PRO A 2 -22.34 16.74 -24.42
C PRO A 2 -22.96 15.70 -23.46
N LYS A 3 -23.84 14.87 -24.03
CA LYS A 3 -24.60 13.81 -23.36
C LYS A 3 -23.68 12.65 -22.98
N VAL A 4 -23.74 12.22 -21.71
CA VAL A 4 -23.07 11.01 -21.22
C VAL A 4 -23.96 9.81 -21.53
N GLY A 5 -23.44 8.89 -22.33
CA GLY A 5 -24.09 7.62 -22.69
C GLY A 5 -24.07 6.62 -21.54
N GLY A 6 -25.23 5.98 -21.30
CA GLY A 6 -25.44 5.03 -20.23
C GLY A 6 -24.74 3.69 -20.44
N TRP A 7 -24.23 3.14 -19.34
CA TRP A 7 -23.74 1.77 -19.24
C TRP A 7 -24.90 0.83 -18.89
N LYS A 8 -25.12 -0.19 -19.72
CA LYS A 8 -26.09 -1.27 -19.46
C LYS A 8 -25.46 -2.36 -18.58
N LYS A 9 -26.20 -2.76 -17.54
CA LYS A 9 -25.97 -3.98 -16.75
C LYS A 9 -26.15 -5.21 -17.64
N GLY A 10 -25.13 -6.08 -17.70
CA GLY A 10 -25.23 -7.43 -18.26
C GLY A 10 -25.75 -8.41 -17.21
N GLU A 11 -26.76 -9.19 -17.61
CA GLU A 11 -27.41 -10.25 -16.85
C GLU A 11 -26.49 -11.47 -16.68
N ILE A 12 -26.50 -12.07 -15.48
CA ILE A 12 -25.87 -13.38 -15.22
C ILE A 12 -26.93 -14.44 -15.52
N ALA A 13 -26.71 -15.21 -16.59
CA ALA A 13 -27.51 -16.36 -16.92
C ALA A 13 -27.17 -17.54 -15.98
N VAL A 14 -28.14 -17.93 -15.15
CA VAL A 14 -28.10 -19.19 -14.41
C VAL A 14 -28.64 -20.28 -15.33
N ARG A 15 -27.79 -21.25 -15.69
CA ARG A 15 -28.21 -22.47 -16.40
C ARG A 15 -28.01 -23.68 -15.49
N ASN A 16 -29.13 -24.21 -15.02
CA ASN A 16 -29.28 -25.61 -14.61
C ASN A 16 -29.11 -26.52 -15.84
N PHE A 17 -28.41 -27.65 -15.73
CA PHE A 17 -28.86 -28.92 -16.32
C PHE A 17 -28.02 -30.14 -15.89
N ILE A 18 -28.75 -31.10 -15.31
CA ILE A 18 -28.73 -32.56 -15.49
C ILE A 18 -27.59 -33.42 -14.91
N LEU A 19 -28.07 -34.30 -14.01
CA LEU A 19 -27.54 -35.57 -13.53
C LEU A 19 -27.29 -36.57 -14.68
N PHE A 20 -26.10 -37.16 -14.71
CA PHE A 20 -25.86 -38.45 -15.36
C PHE A 20 -25.25 -39.42 -14.34
N PHE A 21 -26.05 -40.40 -13.94
CA PHE A 21 -25.58 -41.62 -13.29
C PHE A 21 -24.95 -42.51 -14.36
N GLY A 22 -23.65 -42.79 -14.23
CA GLY A 22 -22.93 -43.70 -15.11
C GLY A 22 -21.90 -44.47 -14.30
N THR A 23 -22.29 -45.68 -13.91
CA THR A 23 -21.48 -46.71 -13.26
C THR A 23 -20.25 -47.01 -14.12
N LEU A 24 -19.03 -46.73 -13.63
CA LEU A 24 -17.81 -47.23 -14.25
C LEU A 24 -16.97 -47.98 -13.23
N ALA A 25 -16.62 -49.19 -13.64
CA ALA A 25 -16.04 -50.26 -12.84
C ALA A 25 -14.64 -49.92 -12.30
N LEU A 26 -14.39 -50.38 -11.07
CA LEU A 26 -13.09 -50.47 -10.45
C LEU A 26 -12.17 -51.37 -11.29
N CYS A 27 -11.17 -50.76 -11.94
CA CYS A 27 -9.91 -51.41 -12.25
C CYS A 27 -8.85 -50.80 -11.32
N PHE A 28 -8.70 -51.36 -10.11
CA PHE A 28 -7.56 -51.10 -9.24
C PHE A 28 -6.34 -51.84 -9.79
N GLY A 29 -5.67 -51.22 -10.77
CA GLY A 29 -4.28 -51.51 -11.07
C GLY A 29 -3.42 -50.75 -10.07
N LEU A 30 -2.74 -51.48 -9.18
CA LEU A 30 -1.66 -50.97 -8.34
C LEU A 30 -0.49 -50.52 -9.24
N VAL A 31 -0.57 -49.29 -9.74
CA VAL A 31 0.58 -48.57 -10.30
C VAL A 31 1.17 -47.76 -9.16
N SER A 32 2.05 -48.38 -8.37
CA SER A 32 2.97 -47.67 -7.47
C SER A 32 4.08 -47.00 -8.28
N GLY A 33 3.69 -46.22 -9.29
CA GLY A 33 4.56 -45.29 -9.98
C GLY A 33 4.47 -43.99 -9.22
N VAL A 34 5.43 -43.73 -8.34
CA VAL A 34 5.72 -42.37 -7.89
C VAL A 34 6.14 -41.61 -9.16
N MET A 35 5.18 -41.00 -9.85
CA MET A 35 5.47 -39.98 -10.85
C MET A 35 6.08 -38.81 -10.08
N GLU A 36 7.40 -38.84 -9.90
CA GLU A 36 8.17 -37.61 -9.73
C GLU A 36 7.96 -36.81 -11.02
N LEU A 37 6.94 -35.95 -11.02
CA LEU A 37 6.85 -34.83 -11.94
C LEU A 37 8.13 -33.99 -11.73
N ARG A 38 9.16 -34.29 -12.51
CA ARG A 38 10.34 -33.44 -12.68
C ARG A 38 9.87 -32.21 -13.44
N ALA A 39 9.27 -31.26 -12.71
CA ALA A 39 9.11 -29.90 -13.20
C ALA A 39 10.50 -29.39 -13.62
N ASP A 40 10.59 -28.81 -14.82
CA ASP A 40 11.83 -28.23 -15.31
C ASP A 40 12.24 -27.13 -14.32
N PRO A 41 13.49 -27.08 -13.83
CA PRO A 41 13.95 -25.97 -13.00
C PRO A 41 13.81 -24.59 -13.69
N ASN A 42 13.64 -24.56 -15.01
CA ASN A 42 13.35 -23.37 -15.80
C ASN A 42 11.85 -23.12 -16.02
N ASP A 43 10.96 -23.97 -15.50
CA ASP A 43 9.52 -23.71 -15.56
C ASP A 43 9.21 -22.47 -14.72
N MET A 44 8.70 -21.45 -15.40
CA MET A 44 8.30 -20.18 -14.81
C MET A 44 6.80 -20.16 -14.60
N VAL A 45 6.36 -19.68 -13.43
CA VAL A 45 4.94 -19.49 -13.11
C VAL A 45 4.65 -18.00 -13.02
N GLU A 46 3.60 -17.55 -13.72
CA GLU A 46 3.07 -16.20 -13.56
C GLU A 46 2.34 -16.09 -12.22
N VAL A 47 2.71 -15.09 -11.43
CA VAL A 47 2.27 -14.93 -10.04
C VAL A 47 1.00 -14.06 -9.92
N GLY A 48 0.23 -13.91 -11.01
CA GLY A 48 -1.01 -13.13 -11.02
C GLY A 48 -0.84 -11.69 -10.49
N ASP A 49 -1.95 -11.07 -10.09
CA ASP A 49 -1.94 -9.69 -9.59
C ASP A 49 -1.34 -9.63 -8.18
N LEU A 50 -0.23 -8.91 -8.04
CA LEU A 50 0.38 -8.62 -6.75
C LEU A 50 -0.19 -7.32 -6.14
N LYS A 51 -0.37 -7.30 -4.81
CA LYS A 51 -0.83 -6.12 -4.07
C LYS A 51 0.27 -5.56 -3.18
N VAL A 52 0.31 -4.24 -3.02
CA VAL A 52 1.22 -3.61 -2.04
C VAL A 52 0.84 -4.05 -0.62
N SER A 53 1.80 -4.62 0.10
CA SER A 53 1.62 -5.14 1.45
C SER A 53 2.01 -4.11 2.53
N ASP A 54 1.43 -4.25 3.73
CA ASP A 54 1.79 -3.48 4.93
C ASP A 54 3.03 -4.04 5.66
N ILE A 55 3.72 -5.00 5.06
CA ILE A 55 4.99 -5.55 5.54
C ILE A 55 6.11 -4.55 5.26
N ALA A 56 6.98 -4.32 6.24
CA ALA A 56 8.26 -3.66 6.03
C ALA A 56 9.36 -4.69 5.79
N PHE A 57 10.25 -4.32 4.87
CA PHE A 57 11.52 -4.98 4.67
C PHE A 57 12.62 -4.18 5.38
N SER A 58 13.60 -4.86 5.94
CA SER A 58 14.80 -4.22 6.48
C SER A 58 16.05 -4.96 6.04
N ILE A 59 17.12 -4.20 5.83
CA ILE A 59 18.45 -4.69 5.45
C ILE A 59 19.42 -4.22 6.55
N ASP A 60 20.09 -5.16 7.18
CA ASP A 60 21.03 -4.95 8.28
C ASP A 60 20.43 -4.14 9.44
N GLY A 61 19.14 -4.41 9.73
CA GLY A 61 18.38 -3.74 10.79
C GLY A 61 17.87 -2.35 10.43
N VAL A 62 18.15 -1.86 9.22
CA VAL A 62 17.64 -0.57 8.72
C VAL A 62 16.40 -0.81 7.86
N PRO A 63 15.23 -0.26 8.22
CA PRO A 63 14.04 -0.35 7.39
C PRO A 63 14.28 0.21 5.98
N ASP A 64 13.81 -0.52 4.98
CA ASP A 64 13.86 -0.10 3.59
C ASP A 64 12.50 0.38 3.11
N TYR A 65 12.22 1.65 3.37
CA TYR A 65 10.99 2.31 2.94
C TYR A 65 10.93 2.56 1.42
N SER A 66 12.08 2.52 0.72
CA SER A 66 12.09 2.59 -0.75
C SER A 66 11.66 1.28 -1.40
N GLY A 67 11.63 0.17 -0.65
CA GLY A 67 11.20 -1.12 -1.14
C GLY A 67 9.68 -1.23 -1.25
N MET A 68 9.20 -1.80 -2.36
CA MET A 68 7.79 -2.20 -2.50
C MET A 68 7.63 -3.67 -2.15
N MET A 69 6.76 -3.94 -1.19
CA MET A 69 6.36 -5.30 -0.83
C MET A 69 5.12 -5.69 -1.61
N LEU A 70 5.21 -6.75 -2.40
CA LEU A 70 4.18 -7.20 -3.32
C LEU A 70 3.69 -8.59 -2.91
N GLU A 71 2.39 -8.75 -2.64
CA GLU A 71 1.79 -9.99 -2.18
C GLU A 71 0.89 -10.63 -3.25
N SER A 72 1.12 -11.91 -3.55
CA SER A 72 0.28 -12.71 -4.44
C SER A 72 -0.87 -13.34 -3.66
N GLY A 73 -2.09 -12.85 -3.91
CA GLY A 73 -3.29 -13.37 -3.24
C GLY A 73 -3.58 -14.85 -3.53
N GLN A 74 -3.11 -15.39 -4.65
CA GLN A 74 -3.35 -16.80 -5.03
C GLN A 74 -2.27 -17.75 -4.54
N LYS A 75 -1.02 -17.28 -4.51
CA LYS A 75 0.15 -18.14 -4.26
C LYS A 75 0.79 -17.92 -2.89
N GLY A 76 0.27 -16.99 -2.08
CA GLY A 76 0.83 -16.66 -0.76
C GLY A 76 2.31 -16.31 -0.86
N LEU A 77 2.69 -15.61 -1.92
CA LEU A 77 4.06 -15.18 -2.17
C LEU A 77 4.20 -13.71 -1.83
N VAL A 78 5.35 -13.33 -1.28
CA VAL A 78 5.70 -11.93 -1.04
C VAL A 78 6.99 -11.63 -1.78
N ILE A 79 7.03 -10.57 -2.59
CA ILE A 79 8.21 -10.12 -3.32
C ILE A 79 8.62 -8.76 -2.77
N SER A 80 9.90 -8.59 -2.45
CA SER A 80 10.45 -7.30 -2.06
C SER A 80 11.20 -6.68 -3.23
N MET A 81 10.60 -5.68 -3.87
CA MET A 81 11.26 -4.91 -4.91
C MET A 81 12.04 -3.76 -4.28
N THR A 82 13.36 -3.90 -4.17
CA THR A 82 14.24 -2.87 -3.61
C THR A 82 15.40 -2.58 -4.55
N GLN A 83 15.77 -1.31 -4.66
CA GLN A 83 16.95 -0.87 -5.41
C GLN A 83 18.26 -1.12 -4.65
N LYS A 84 18.19 -1.46 -3.36
CA LYS A 84 19.38 -1.73 -2.52
C LYS A 84 19.97 -3.12 -2.77
N LEU A 85 19.26 -3.98 -3.49
CA LEU A 85 19.69 -5.33 -3.82
C LEU A 85 19.73 -5.51 -5.34
N SER A 86 20.68 -6.30 -5.83
CA SER A 86 20.77 -6.66 -7.26
C SER A 86 19.70 -7.66 -7.70
N ARG A 87 19.05 -8.35 -6.75
CA ARG A 87 17.97 -9.32 -6.98
C ARG A 87 16.85 -9.12 -5.96
N PHE A 88 15.62 -9.44 -6.34
CA PHE A 88 14.46 -9.28 -5.47
C PHE A 88 14.21 -10.54 -4.63
N PRO A 89 14.21 -10.45 -3.29
CA PRO A 89 13.82 -11.59 -2.47
C PRO A 89 12.34 -11.92 -2.65
N VAL A 90 12.06 -13.21 -2.74
CA VAL A 90 10.73 -13.81 -2.81
C VAL A 90 10.53 -14.73 -1.61
N LEU A 91 9.41 -14.58 -0.91
CA LEU A 91 9.03 -15.42 0.22
C LEU A 91 7.79 -16.24 -0.10
N SER A 92 7.79 -17.50 0.34
CA SER A 92 6.59 -18.34 0.37
C SER A 92 5.99 -18.40 1.78
N LEU A 93 4.70 -18.07 1.89
CA LEU A 93 3.92 -18.15 3.13
C LEU A 93 3.05 -19.42 3.21
N GLN A 94 3.04 -20.29 2.19
CA GLN A 94 1.93 -21.23 1.98
C GLN A 94 1.84 -22.50 2.86
N LYS A 95 2.90 -22.93 3.56
CA LYS A 95 2.89 -23.92 4.69
C LYS A 95 4.29 -24.53 4.87
N GLY A 96 4.74 -24.64 6.11
CA GLY A 96 6.08 -25.15 6.46
C GLY A 96 7.06 -24.03 6.83
N PRO A 97 8.36 -24.34 7.01
CA PRO A 97 9.36 -23.29 7.18
C PRO A 97 9.32 -22.34 5.99
N MET A 98 9.44 -21.04 6.26
CA MET A 98 9.38 -20.02 5.22
C MET A 98 10.55 -20.23 4.27
N CYS A 99 10.19 -20.29 3.00
CA CYS A 99 11.15 -20.41 1.93
C CYS A 99 11.50 -19.01 1.43
N VAL A 100 12.80 -18.75 1.27
CA VAL A 100 13.28 -17.54 0.60
C VAL A 100 14.06 -17.93 -0.65
N GLY A 101 13.72 -17.28 -1.75
CA GLY A 101 14.50 -17.29 -2.99
C GLY A 101 14.74 -15.90 -3.52
N PHE A 102 15.40 -15.81 -4.66
CA PHE A 102 15.70 -14.55 -5.33
C PHE A 102 15.31 -14.61 -6.79
N ILE A 103 14.67 -13.56 -7.29
CA ILE A 103 14.38 -13.41 -8.72
C ILE A 103 15.17 -12.26 -9.31
N ASP A 104 15.51 -12.39 -10.58
CA ASP A 104 16.10 -11.32 -11.35
C ASP A 104 15.06 -10.22 -11.58
N PRO A 105 15.40 -8.92 -11.42
CA PRO A 105 14.48 -7.83 -11.67
C PRO A 105 13.84 -7.84 -13.07
N SER A 106 14.53 -8.37 -14.09
CA SER A 106 14.01 -8.49 -15.46
C SER A 106 12.82 -9.45 -15.60
N LEU A 107 12.61 -10.32 -14.60
CA LEU A 107 11.49 -11.26 -14.53
C LEU A 107 10.25 -10.65 -13.88
N VAL A 108 10.34 -9.39 -13.43
CA VAL A 108 9.21 -8.62 -12.93
C VAL A 108 8.85 -7.56 -13.96
N THR A 109 7.67 -7.67 -14.53
CA THR A 109 7.10 -6.64 -15.39
C THR A 109 6.17 -5.75 -14.58
N VAL A 110 6.29 -4.45 -14.84
CA VAL A 110 5.48 -3.41 -14.21
C VAL A 110 4.76 -2.67 -15.32
N ASP A 111 3.43 -2.81 -15.36
CA ASP A 111 2.56 -2.06 -16.27
C ASP A 111 1.62 -1.19 -15.44
N GLY A 112 2.04 0.06 -15.22
CA GLY A 112 1.43 0.94 -14.24
C GLY A 112 1.50 0.33 -12.83
N TRP A 113 0.35 -0.10 -12.31
CA TRP A 113 0.21 -0.71 -10.99
C TRP A 113 -0.01 -2.23 -11.03
N ASN A 114 0.01 -2.82 -12.22
CA ASN A 114 -0.06 -4.26 -12.38
C ASN A 114 1.35 -4.82 -12.38
N PHE A 115 1.64 -5.62 -11.36
CA PHE A 115 2.92 -6.31 -11.24
C PHE A 115 2.71 -7.76 -11.60
N LYS A 116 3.51 -8.24 -12.55
CA LYS A 116 3.58 -9.65 -12.88
C LYS A 116 5.01 -10.10 -12.65
N ALA A 117 5.16 -11.22 -11.96
CA ALA A 117 6.44 -11.85 -11.77
C ALA A 117 6.40 -13.25 -12.37
N GLN A 118 7.47 -13.61 -13.07
CA GLN A 118 7.75 -14.98 -13.44
C GLN A 118 8.70 -15.56 -12.38
N ILE A 119 8.24 -16.58 -11.66
CA ILE A 119 9.03 -17.21 -10.59
C ILE A 119 9.31 -18.66 -10.95
N PRO A 120 10.56 -19.14 -10.79
CA PRO A 120 10.88 -20.54 -10.97
C PRO A 120 10.01 -21.43 -10.09
N THR A 121 9.50 -22.53 -10.63
CA THR A 121 8.75 -23.53 -9.86
C THR A 121 9.54 -24.04 -8.64
N ARG A 122 10.87 -24.04 -8.72
CA ARG A 122 11.80 -24.32 -7.62
C ARG A 122 12.64 -23.08 -7.29
N PHE A 123 12.05 -22.14 -6.56
CA PHE A 123 12.79 -20.95 -6.09
C PHE A 123 13.38 -21.09 -4.68
N CYS A 124 13.23 -22.27 -4.05
CA CYS A 124 13.65 -22.45 -2.66
C CYS A 124 15.14 -22.74 -2.51
N ASP A 125 15.94 -21.67 -2.44
CA ASP A 125 17.38 -21.79 -2.21
C ASP A 125 17.68 -22.20 -0.75
N LYS A 126 16.86 -21.71 0.19
CA LYS A 126 17.05 -21.98 1.62
C LYS A 126 15.71 -22.00 2.36
N SER A 127 15.42 -23.13 3.00
CA SER A 127 14.40 -23.19 4.04
C SER A 127 14.94 -22.49 5.28
N ILE A 128 14.36 -21.34 5.63
CA ILE A 128 14.73 -20.63 6.85
C ILE A 128 13.72 -21.04 7.94
N PRO A 129 14.19 -21.60 9.07
CA PRO A 129 13.32 -21.75 10.22
C PRO A 129 12.86 -20.35 10.64
N VAL A 130 11.58 -20.06 10.49
CA VAL A 130 11.00 -18.83 11.02
C VAL A 130 10.90 -19.00 12.53
N SER A 131 11.93 -18.57 13.23
CA SER A 131 11.85 -18.39 14.68
C SER A 131 11.70 -16.91 14.97
N GLY A 132 10.57 -16.53 15.58
CA GLY A 132 10.31 -15.16 16.04
C GLY A 132 9.59 -14.28 15.03
N TYR A 133 9.21 -13.09 15.51
CA TYR A 133 8.56 -12.03 14.76
C TYR A 133 9.26 -10.72 15.15
N PRO A 134 9.89 -9.98 14.22
CA PRO A 134 9.92 -10.15 12.76
C PRO A 134 10.72 -11.39 12.28
N ALA A 135 10.40 -11.88 11.08
CA ALA A 135 11.10 -13.01 10.46
C ALA A 135 12.44 -12.54 9.90
N THR A 136 13.57 -13.09 10.39
CA THR A 136 14.92 -12.68 9.96
C THR A 136 15.64 -13.79 9.20
N PHE A 137 16.46 -13.43 8.21
CA PHE A 137 17.27 -14.36 7.44
C PHE A 137 18.53 -13.68 6.90
N SER A 138 19.48 -14.47 6.42
CA SER A 138 20.70 -13.95 5.77
C SER A 138 20.74 -14.37 4.32
N ALA A 139 20.96 -13.42 3.41
CA ALA A 139 21.25 -13.70 2.02
C ALA A 139 21.94 -12.52 1.33
N VAL A 140 22.67 -12.83 0.24
CA VAL A 140 23.52 -11.86 -0.50
C VAL A 140 24.45 -11.07 0.44
N GLY A 141 24.96 -11.70 1.49
CA GLY A 141 25.83 -11.06 2.49
C GLY A 141 25.12 -10.13 3.49
N HIS A 142 23.81 -9.94 3.39
CA HIS A 142 23.04 -9.06 4.27
C HIS A 142 22.15 -9.84 5.24
N ARG A 143 21.89 -9.26 6.42
CA ARG A 143 20.85 -9.72 7.34
C ARG A 143 19.55 -9.00 7.01
N MET A 144 18.60 -9.75 6.48
CA MET A 144 17.29 -9.23 6.09
C MET A 144 16.23 -9.57 7.14
N ALA A 145 15.19 -8.74 7.23
CA ALA A 145 14.00 -9.07 8.01
C ALA A 145 12.71 -8.59 7.35
N PHE A 146 11.65 -9.38 7.54
CA PHE A 146 10.27 -9.02 7.22
C PHE A 146 9.49 -8.87 8.52
N GLY A 147 8.81 -7.74 8.65
CA GLY A 147 8.06 -7.42 9.85
C GLY A 147 6.88 -6.51 9.55
N PRO A 148 6.06 -6.22 10.57
CA PRO A 148 5.09 -5.16 10.44
C PRO A 148 5.85 -3.86 10.23
N LYS A 149 5.30 -2.99 9.40
CA LYS A 149 5.85 -1.66 9.22
C LYS A 149 5.74 -0.86 10.52
N THR A 150 6.85 -0.24 10.91
CA THR A 150 6.88 0.64 12.09
C THR A 150 5.97 1.83 11.85
N ASP A 151 5.15 2.19 12.83
CA ASP A 151 4.29 3.35 12.66
C ASP A 151 5.05 4.67 12.56
N LEU A 152 4.54 5.57 11.72
CA LEU A 152 4.97 6.96 11.72
C LEU A 152 4.46 7.63 12.99
N HIS A 153 5.39 8.25 13.72
CA HIS A 153 5.10 8.96 14.95
C HIS A 153 5.76 10.34 14.95
N GLY A 154 5.05 11.36 15.45
CA GLY A 154 5.53 12.73 15.54
C GLY A 154 5.37 13.51 14.23
N TRP A 155 5.93 14.71 14.21
CA TRP A 155 5.94 15.56 13.01
C TRP A 155 6.79 14.92 11.90
N ARG A 156 6.24 14.92 10.69
CA ARG A 156 6.81 14.35 9.48
C ARG A 156 6.66 15.30 8.30
N SER A 157 7.65 15.26 7.41
CA SER A 157 7.58 15.93 6.12
C SER A 157 6.67 15.15 5.16
N TYR A 158 6.24 15.82 4.09
CA TYR A 158 5.52 15.17 3.00
C TYR A 158 6.32 13.99 2.43
N GLU A 159 7.62 14.20 2.19
CA GLU A 159 8.55 13.22 1.64
C GLU A 159 8.69 12.00 2.55
N GLU A 160 8.80 12.20 3.86
CA GLU A 160 8.84 11.09 4.83
C GLU A 160 7.55 10.26 4.80
N VAL A 161 6.39 10.90 4.71
CA VAL A 161 5.09 10.20 4.67
C VAL A 161 4.96 9.34 3.42
N VAL A 162 5.31 9.90 2.25
CA VAL A 162 5.20 9.17 0.98
C VAL A 162 6.30 8.12 0.81
N ALA A 163 7.52 8.40 1.28
CA ALA A 163 8.60 7.41 1.29
C ALA A 163 8.23 6.25 2.21
N HIS A 164 7.66 6.55 3.38
CA HIS A 164 7.17 5.50 4.27
C HIS A 164 6.11 4.66 3.55
N THR A 165 5.04 5.25 3.02
CA THR A 165 3.94 4.53 2.34
C THR A 165 3.84 4.92 0.86
N PRO A 166 4.65 4.29 -0.03
CA PRO A 166 4.65 4.60 -1.46
C PRO A 166 3.28 4.48 -2.12
N LYS A 167 2.45 3.56 -1.62
CA LYS A 167 1.05 3.38 -2.04
C LYS A 167 0.25 4.69 -2.10
N TYR A 168 0.53 5.65 -1.22
CA TYR A 168 -0.16 6.94 -1.26
C TYR A 168 0.12 7.74 -2.52
N LEU A 169 1.37 7.73 -3.03
CA LEU A 169 1.68 8.35 -4.32
C LEU A 169 1.04 7.58 -5.47
N MET A 170 0.97 6.25 -5.34
CA MET A 170 0.41 5.40 -6.37
C MET A 170 -1.08 5.73 -6.58
N GLU A 171 -1.86 5.69 -5.50
CA GLU A 171 -3.30 5.99 -5.52
C GLU A 171 -3.59 7.48 -5.75
N ALA A 172 -2.65 8.38 -5.43
CA ALA A 172 -2.80 9.80 -5.70
C ALA A 172 -2.89 10.09 -7.21
N SER A 173 -2.32 9.23 -8.07
CA SER A 173 -2.38 9.40 -9.53
C SER A 173 -3.80 9.22 -10.09
N ASP A 174 -4.65 8.44 -9.42
CA ASP A 174 -6.03 8.16 -9.83
C ASP A 174 -7.03 9.18 -9.26
N TYR A 175 -6.60 10.04 -8.34
CA TYR A 175 -7.44 11.06 -7.73
C TYR A 175 -7.42 12.37 -8.54
N SER A 176 -8.60 12.85 -8.93
CA SER A 176 -8.77 14.15 -9.58
C SER A 176 -9.26 15.18 -8.55
N THR A 177 -8.46 16.23 -8.36
CA THR A 177 -8.75 17.35 -7.46
C THR A 177 -9.75 18.34 -8.08
N ASP A 178 -10.57 18.97 -7.25
CA ASP A 178 -11.42 20.10 -7.66
C ASP A 178 -10.59 21.34 -8.01
N GLY A 179 -10.42 21.61 -9.30
CA GLY A 179 -9.60 22.72 -9.79
C GLY A 179 -10.05 24.11 -9.30
N ALA A 180 -11.35 24.31 -9.10
CA ALA A 180 -11.87 25.59 -8.58
C ALA A 180 -11.42 25.85 -7.13
N SER A 181 -11.44 24.82 -6.29
CA SER A 181 -10.93 24.87 -4.91
C SER A 181 -9.42 25.09 -4.88
N LEU A 182 -8.66 24.41 -5.76
CA LEU A 182 -7.21 24.65 -5.89
C LEU A 182 -6.92 26.10 -6.30
N SER A 183 -7.59 26.64 -7.32
CA SER A 183 -7.40 28.02 -7.76
C SER A 183 -7.71 29.04 -6.66
N ARG A 184 -8.77 28.79 -5.86
CA ARG A 184 -9.07 29.64 -4.69
C ARG A 184 -7.94 29.63 -3.69
N MET A 185 -7.43 28.45 -3.35
CA MET A 185 -6.32 28.30 -2.41
C MET A 185 -5.03 28.95 -2.91
N VAL A 186 -4.69 28.81 -4.19
CA VAL A 186 -3.52 29.47 -4.81
C VAL A 186 -3.65 31.00 -4.76
N GLY A 187 -4.86 31.54 -4.89
CA GLY A 187 -5.14 32.97 -4.80
C GLY A 187 -5.05 33.56 -3.38
N CYS A 188 -4.89 32.73 -2.35
CA CYS A 188 -4.82 33.19 -0.97
C CYS A 188 -3.59 34.08 -0.73
N ARG A 189 -3.82 35.20 -0.05
CA ARG A 189 -2.76 36.14 0.33
C ARG A 189 -2.32 35.99 1.78
N GLU A 190 -3.10 35.29 2.59
CA GLU A 190 -2.83 35.09 4.01
C GLU A 190 -1.96 33.86 4.21
N SER A 191 -1.16 33.85 5.28
CA SER A 191 -0.36 32.67 5.60
C SER A 191 -1.26 31.60 6.20
N VAL A 192 -1.40 30.47 5.51
CA VAL A 192 -2.24 29.33 5.90
C VAL A 192 -1.36 28.16 6.31
N VAL A 193 -1.64 27.59 7.47
CA VAL A 193 -0.97 26.37 7.95
C VAL A 193 -2.02 25.29 8.19
N VAL A 194 -1.84 24.13 7.58
CA VAL A 194 -2.72 22.96 7.74
C VAL A 194 -1.92 21.83 8.40
N ASN A 195 -2.23 21.56 9.66
CA ASN A 195 -1.67 20.42 10.39
C ASN A 195 -2.58 19.20 10.19
N ILE A 196 -2.05 18.11 9.65
CA ILE A 196 -2.77 16.88 9.33
C ILE A 196 -2.33 15.78 10.30
N TYR A 197 -3.27 15.17 10.99
CA TYR A 197 -3.05 14.13 11.98
C TYR A 197 -3.56 12.80 11.47
N PHE A 198 -2.70 11.77 11.45
CA PHE A 198 -3.04 10.47 10.88
C PHE A 198 -2.32 9.33 11.61
N GLY A 199 -2.85 8.11 11.51
CA GLY A 199 -2.13 6.90 11.92
C GLY A 199 -1.75 6.10 10.69
N SER A 200 -0.48 5.71 10.53
CA SER A 200 -0.05 4.78 9.46
C SER A 200 -0.72 3.41 9.56
N TRP A 201 -1.11 3.02 10.77
CA TRP A 201 -1.87 1.82 11.11
C TRP A 201 -3.38 1.96 10.93
N CYS A 202 -3.90 3.19 10.75
CA CYS A 202 -5.33 3.43 10.70
C CYS A 202 -5.88 3.09 9.31
N PRO A 203 -6.79 2.10 9.17
CA PRO A 203 -7.29 1.67 7.86
C PRO A 203 -7.99 2.80 7.10
N PHE A 204 -8.75 3.64 7.81
CA PHE A 204 -9.43 4.78 7.19
C PHE A 204 -8.44 5.85 6.72
N CYS A 205 -7.37 6.14 7.49
CA CYS A 205 -6.30 7.02 7.03
C CYS A 205 -5.67 6.49 5.75
N SER A 206 -5.34 5.19 5.70
CA SER A 206 -4.75 4.55 4.52
C SER A 206 -5.63 4.72 3.28
N ALA A 207 -6.95 4.60 3.44
CA ALA A 207 -7.93 4.72 2.35
C ALA A 207 -8.13 6.14 1.79
N VAL A 208 -7.74 7.20 2.53
CA VAL A 208 -8.01 8.60 2.11
C VAL A 208 -6.77 9.47 2.01
N MET A 209 -5.64 9.06 2.59
CA MET A 209 -4.42 9.88 2.64
C MET A 209 -3.89 10.22 1.25
N HIS A 210 -4.02 9.31 0.27
CA HIS A 210 -3.58 9.58 -1.11
C HIS A 210 -4.23 10.83 -1.71
N LYS A 211 -5.48 11.14 -1.34
CA LYS A 211 -6.20 12.35 -1.81
C LYS A 211 -5.57 13.63 -1.26
N THR A 212 -5.17 13.57 0.01
CA THR A 212 -4.48 14.68 0.67
C THR A 212 -3.10 14.87 0.07
N ILE A 213 -2.34 13.79 -0.11
CA ILE A 213 -1.04 13.80 -0.78
C ILE A 213 -1.17 14.42 -2.18
N ARG A 214 -2.17 14.01 -2.96
CA ARG A 214 -2.44 14.60 -4.28
C ARG A 214 -2.74 16.10 -4.22
N THR A 215 -3.58 16.51 -3.28
CA THR A 215 -3.95 17.93 -3.10
C THR A 215 -2.74 18.79 -2.75
N VAL A 216 -1.88 18.32 -1.84
CA VAL A 216 -0.66 19.02 -1.45
C VAL A 216 0.28 19.15 -2.64
N TYR A 217 0.47 18.06 -3.40
CA TYR A 217 1.29 18.06 -4.61
C TYR A 217 0.77 19.07 -5.65
N ASP A 218 -0.53 19.03 -5.98
CA ASP A 218 -1.11 19.92 -6.99
C ASP A 218 -0.98 21.40 -6.57
N LEU A 219 -1.20 21.74 -5.29
CA LEU A 219 -1.01 23.09 -4.78
C LEU A 219 0.44 23.57 -4.91
N GLN A 220 1.42 22.71 -4.62
CA GLN A 220 2.84 23.03 -4.80
C GLN A 220 3.17 23.27 -6.28
N GLN A 221 2.66 22.43 -7.19
CA GLN A 221 2.86 22.62 -8.64
C GLN A 221 2.22 23.91 -9.16
N MET A 222 1.11 24.35 -8.55
CA MET A 222 0.45 25.60 -8.87
C MET A 222 1.06 26.84 -8.18
N GLY A 223 2.12 26.66 -7.38
CA GLY A 223 2.83 27.77 -6.74
C GLY A 223 2.10 28.39 -5.54
N ALA A 224 1.32 27.59 -4.79
CA ALA A 224 0.61 28.03 -3.58
C ALA A 224 1.58 28.29 -2.40
N ASN A 225 2.42 29.32 -2.50
CA ASN A 225 3.50 29.60 -1.55
C ASN A 225 3.03 30.06 -0.15
N GLN A 226 1.77 30.46 -0.03
CA GLN A 226 1.19 30.93 1.24
C GLN A 226 0.63 29.79 2.11
N ILE A 227 0.56 28.57 1.58
CA ILE A 227 -0.05 27.43 2.26
C ILE A 227 1.03 26.40 2.59
N SER A 228 1.18 26.07 3.88
CA SER A 228 2.04 24.97 4.32
C SER A 228 1.22 23.82 4.90
N PHE A 229 1.68 22.59 4.63
CA PHE A 229 1.10 21.37 5.16
C PHE A 229 2.11 20.66 6.06
N HIS A 230 1.68 20.28 7.26
CA HIS A 230 2.51 19.52 8.20
C HIS A 230 1.79 18.24 8.58
N PHE A 231 2.52 17.13 8.63
CA PHE A 231 1.95 15.82 8.93
C PHE A 231 2.37 15.38 10.32
N TYR A 232 1.44 14.88 11.11
CA TYR A 232 1.69 14.33 12.43
C TYR A 232 1.23 12.87 12.46
N GLY A 233 2.20 11.96 12.60
CA GLY A 233 1.94 10.54 12.78
C GLY A 233 1.55 10.23 14.23
N VAL A 234 0.42 9.55 14.41
CA VAL A 234 -0.08 9.13 15.72
C VAL A 234 0.38 7.71 16.00
N LYS A 235 1.02 7.50 17.14
CA LYS A 235 1.48 6.17 17.56
C LYS A 235 0.29 5.22 17.75
N HIS A 236 0.42 3.97 17.27
CA HIS A 236 -0.56 2.94 17.54
C HIS A 236 -0.53 2.54 19.01
N THR A 237 -1.53 2.99 19.77
CA THR A 237 -1.74 2.58 21.16
C THR A 237 -3.24 2.40 21.39
N PRO A 238 -3.64 1.58 22.39
CA PRO A 238 -5.06 1.43 22.73
C PRO A 238 -5.74 2.74 23.13
N LYS A 239 -4.98 3.78 23.49
CA LYS A 239 -5.44 5.10 23.92
C LYS A 239 -4.88 6.21 23.04
N TRP A 240 -4.76 5.98 21.74
CA TRP A 240 -4.18 6.95 20.80
C TRP A 240 -4.86 8.33 20.84
N TRP A 241 -6.13 8.41 21.27
CA TRP A 241 -6.86 9.67 21.44
C TRP A 241 -6.37 10.52 22.63
N GLU A 242 -5.55 9.97 23.52
CA GLU A 242 -4.89 10.70 24.62
C GLU A 242 -3.55 11.33 24.18
N ASP A 243 -3.17 11.18 22.91
CA ASP A 243 -2.00 11.84 22.34
C ASP A 243 -2.08 13.35 22.56
N ARG A 244 -1.00 13.93 23.11
CA ARG A 244 -0.95 15.32 23.55
C ARG A 244 -1.26 16.29 22.40
N GLU A 245 -0.78 15.99 21.20
CA GLU A 245 -1.00 16.85 20.04
C GLU A 245 -2.47 16.78 19.60
N LEU A 246 -3.06 15.59 19.56
CA LEU A 246 -4.49 15.45 19.24
C LEU A 246 -5.37 16.22 20.25
N VAL A 247 -5.08 16.09 21.55
CA VAL A 247 -5.82 16.78 22.60
C VAL A 247 -5.67 18.30 22.50
N ALA A 248 -4.44 18.80 22.31
CA ALA A 248 -4.16 20.24 22.18
C ALA A 248 -4.93 20.87 21.01
N HIS A 249 -5.12 20.11 19.94
CA HIS A 249 -5.77 20.57 18.72
C HIS A 249 -7.26 20.17 18.62
N ASN A 250 -7.83 19.51 19.64
CA ASN A 250 -9.20 18.99 19.68
C ASN A 250 -9.51 18.04 18.48
N ILE A 251 -8.54 17.22 18.10
CA ILE A 251 -8.67 16.21 17.07
C ILE A 251 -9.24 14.94 17.71
N ARG A 252 -10.48 14.60 17.35
CA ARG A 252 -11.21 13.46 17.94
C ARG A 252 -11.27 12.22 17.04
N LYS A 253 -10.86 12.36 15.78
CA LYS A 253 -10.94 11.32 14.75
C LYS A 253 -9.69 11.38 13.88
N LEU A 254 -9.23 10.21 13.44
CA LEU A 254 -8.23 10.06 12.40
C LEU A 254 -8.92 9.64 11.09
N ILE A 255 -8.52 10.15 9.94
CA ILE A 255 -7.65 11.30 9.73
C ILE A 255 -8.31 12.59 10.27
N GLY A 256 -7.51 13.54 10.74
CA GLY A 256 -7.98 14.83 11.26
C GLY A 256 -7.04 15.97 10.84
N GLY A 257 -7.47 17.21 11.02
CA GLY A 257 -6.63 18.36 10.72
C GLY A 257 -7.01 19.61 11.51
N ALA A 258 -6.05 20.52 11.67
CA ALA A 258 -6.27 21.85 12.24
C ALA A 258 -5.76 22.90 11.25
N VAL A 259 -6.59 23.91 10.99
CA VAL A 259 -6.31 24.97 10.00
C VAL A 259 -6.05 26.28 10.74
N TYR A 260 -4.96 26.94 10.37
CA TYR A 260 -4.51 28.21 10.91
C TYR A 260 -4.38 29.24 9.81
N ILE A 261 -4.77 30.47 10.10
CA ILE A 261 -4.57 31.64 9.23
C ILE A 261 -3.89 32.72 10.06
N ASN A 262 -2.74 33.20 9.57
CA ASN A 262 -1.89 34.17 10.28
C ASN A 262 -1.60 33.75 11.73
N GLY A 263 -1.39 32.45 11.96
CA GLY A 263 -1.11 31.86 13.27
C GLY A 263 -2.34 31.63 14.17
N GLN A 264 -3.52 32.09 13.78
CA GLN A 264 -4.76 31.85 14.54
C GLN A 264 -5.48 30.62 14.00
N ARG A 265 -5.90 29.71 14.89
CA ARG A 265 -6.72 28.55 14.50
C ARG A 265 -8.11 29.01 14.05
N VAL A 266 -8.47 28.69 12.81
CA VAL A 266 -9.78 29.02 12.20
C VAL A 266 -10.67 27.79 12.01
N GLY A 267 -10.12 26.58 12.04
CA GLY A 267 -10.86 25.39 11.69
C GLY A 267 -10.28 24.08 12.21
N VAL A 268 -11.14 23.06 12.23
CA VAL A 268 -10.78 21.66 12.50
C VAL A 268 -11.47 20.80 11.43
N LEU A 269 -10.71 19.88 10.84
CA LEU A 269 -11.14 18.91 9.84
C LEU A 269 -11.18 17.52 10.48
N GLN A 270 -12.19 16.71 10.18
CA GLN A 270 -12.32 15.37 10.75
C GLN A 270 -12.93 14.37 9.77
N GLY A 271 -12.30 13.20 9.66
CA GLY A 271 -12.84 12.04 8.96
C GLY A 271 -13.21 12.33 7.51
N ASN A 272 -14.50 12.52 7.24
CA ASN A 272 -15.05 12.68 5.90
C ASN A 272 -14.59 13.95 5.18
N ASP A 273 -14.09 14.95 5.90
CA ASP A 273 -13.51 16.14 5.27
C ASP A 273 -12.34 15.80 4.33
N PHE A 274 -11.70 14.65 4.54
CA PHE A 274 -10.59 14.14 3.74
C PHE A 274 -11.03 13.26 2.55
N LEU A 275 -12.34 13.11 2.31
CA LEU A 275 -12.83 12.48 1.08
C LEU A 275 -12.67 13.40 -0.15
N THR A 276 -12.67 14.71 0.08
CA THR A 276 -12.42 15.80 -0.88
C THR A 276 -11.60 16.91 -0.20
N PRO A 277 -10.33 16.64 0.15
CA PRO A 277 -9.55 17.49 1.03
C PRO A 277 -9.37 18.92 0.50
N GLU A 278 -9.19 19.09 -0.80
CA GLU A 278 -9.05 20.40 -1.44
C GLU A 278 -10.29 21.30 -1.24
N VAL A 279 -11.49 20.75 -1.35
CA VAL A 279 -12.75 21.47 -1.09
C VAL A 279 -12.81 21.84 0.39
N SER A 280 -12.41 20.90 1.25
CA SER A 280 -12.43 21.09 2.70
C SER A 280 -11.47 22.17 3.17
N PHE A 281 -10.24 22.18 2.64
CA PHE A 281 -9.25 23.22 2.92
C PHE A 281 -9.72 24.58 2.41
N ALA A 282 -10.27 24.63 1.19
CA ALA A 282 -10.75 25.86 0.56
C ALA A 282 -11.96 26.50 1.25
N ARG A 283 -12.60 25.85 2.23
CA ARG A 283 -13.65 26.47 3.08
C ARG A 283 -13.11 27.51 4.05
N TYR A 284 -11.84 27.40 4.42
CA TYR A 284 -11.19 28.30 5.37
C TYR A 284 -10.42 29.42 4.69
N VAL A 285 -10.14 29.27 3.40
CA VAL A 285 -9.32 30.19 2.62
C VAL A 285 -10.22 31.17 1.88
N HIS A 286 -10.01 32.47 2.11
CA HIS A 286 -10.79 33.57 1.53
C HIS A 286 -9.96 34.48 0.63
#